data_AF-A0A8F7Q037-F1
#
_entry.id   AF-A0A8F7Q037-F1
#
_cell.length_a   1.000
_cell.length_b   1.000
_cell.length_c   1.000
_cell.angle_alpha   90.00
_cell.angle_beta   90.00
_cell.angle_gamma   90.00
#
_symmetry.space_group_name_H-M   'P 1'
#
loop_
_entity.id
_entity.type
_entity.pdbx_description
1 polymer ?
#
loop_
_entity_poly.entity_id
_entity_poly.type
_entity_poly.pdbx_seq_one_letter_code
_entity_poly.pdbx_strand_id
1 'polypeptide(L)'
;MLAVDVRQSLRAGQSVEQGASRWWRYAHQTVAQHGDFLLAFVDGGVCVGAFEIRDCTADEAHGGKYAFDLAPAARFQWALGRRLPLPPGRNPARILTGQHLRAFLDAAPHPLSPTDQA
;
A
#
# COMPACT_ATOMS: atom_id res chain seq x y z
N MET A 1 -1.57 8.98 -1.76
CA MET A 1 -1.26 7.60 -1.33
C MET A 1 -1.60 6.55 -2.39
N LEU A 2 -0.68 5.60 -2.58
CA LEU A 2 -0.75 4.43 -3.45
C LEU A 2 -0.98 3.14 -2.64
N ALA A 3 -1.40 2.07 -3.32
CA ALA A 3 -1.68 0.76 -2.74
C ALA A 3 -1.27 -0.39 -3.67
N VAL A 4 -0.60 -1.40 -3.15
CA VAL A 4 -0.09 -2.56 -3.91
C VAL A 4 -0.45 -3.89 -3.26
N ASP A 5 -0.57 -4.95 -4.06
CA ASP A 5 -0.87 -6.30 -3.60
C ASP A 5 0.39 -7.17 -3.72
N VAL A 6 1.10 -7.39 -2.62
CA VAL A 6 2.43 -8.03 -2.62
C VAL A 6 2.37 -9.56 -2.50
N ARG A 7 1.18 -10.18 -2.57
CA ARG A 7 1.03 -11.64 -2.40
C ARG A 7 1.94 -12.45 -3.30
N GLN A 8 2.07 -12.06 -4.57
CA GLN A 8 2.89 -12.80 -5.52
C GLN A 8 4.38 -12.70 -5.16
N SER A 9 4.85 -11.52 -4.77
CA SER A 9 6.23 -11.29 -4.32
C SER A 9 6.57 -12.13 -3.08
N LEU A 10 5.67 -12.18 -2.10
CA LEU A 10 5.87 -12.99 -0.90
C LEU A 10 5.91 -14.49 -1.23
N ARG A 11 5.06 -14.97 -2.14
CA ARG A 11 5.10 -16.36 -2.63
C ARG A 11 6.40 -16.69 -3.36
N ALA A 12 7.06 -15.68 -3.94
CA ALA A 12 8.38 -15.80 -4.56
C ALA A 12 9.55 -15.66 -3.56
N GLY A 13 9.27 -15.57 -2.24
CA GLY A 13 10.29 -15.46 -1.19
C GLY A 13 10.85 -14.05 -0.99
N GLN A 14 10.24 -13.02 -1.60
CA GLN A 14 10.65 -11.63 -1.42
C GLN A 14 10.12 -11.07 -0.10
N SER A 15 10.79 -10.06 0.45
CA SER A 15 10.25 -9.28 1.57
C SER A 15 9.09 -8.39 1.12
N VAL A 16 8.29 -7.90 2.08
CA VAL A 16 7.20 -6.94 1.81
C VAL A 16 7.72 -5.69 1.10
N GLU A 17 8.86 -5.15 1.57
CA GLU A 17 9.49 -3.96 0.99
C GLU A 17 10.00 -4.21 -0.44
N GLN A 18 10.61 -5.38 -0.69
CA GLN A 18 11.05 -5.77 -2.03
C GLN A 18 9.87 -5.91 -3.00
N GLY A 19 8.77 -6.52 -2.55
CA GLY A 19 7.55 -6.61 -3.34
C GLY A 19 6.91 -5.23 -3.58
N ALA A 20 6.90 -4.37 -2.57
CA ALA A 20 6.27 -3.06 -2.64
C ALA A 20 7.05 -2.05 -3.51
N SER A 21 8.37 -2.17 -3.57
CA SER A 21 9.24 -1.16 -4.17
C SER A 21 9.31 -1.19 -5.70
N ARG A 22 8.89 -2.26 -6.40
CA ARG A 22 9.21 -2.37 -7.84
C ARG A 22 8.09 -2.91 -8.70
N TRP A 23 8.09 -2.40 -9.94
CA TRP A 23 7.33 -2.88 -11.09
C TRP A 23 5.82 -2.80 -10.96
N TRP A 24 5.33 -1.74 -10.31
CA TRP A 24 3.91 -1.45 -10.21
C TRP A 24 3.43 -0.57 -11.35
N ARG A 25 2.25 -0.86 -11.89
CA ARG A 25 1.67 -0.08 -12.97
C ARG A 25 0.72 0.98 -12.41
N TYR A 26 1.08 2.25 -12.58
CA TYR A 26 0.25 3.39 -12.23
C TYR A 26 0.18 4.38 -13.40
N ALA A 27 -0.90 5.14 -13.49
CA ALA A 27 -0.93 6.30 -14.36
C ALA A 27 0.00 7.37 -13.78
N HIS A 28 0.74 8.08 -14.64
CA HIS A 28 1.65 9.15 -14.23
C HIS A 28 0.96 10.20 -13.35
N GLN A 29 -0.27 10.59 -13.70
CA GLN A 29 -1.07 11.52 -12.90
C GLN A 29 -1.36 11.00 -11.49
N THR A 30 -1.60 9.69 -11.33
CA THR A 30 -1.83 9.08 -10.01
C THR A 30 -0.58 9.17 -9.15
N VAL A 31 0.60 8.90 -9.72
CA VAL A 31 1.86 9.03 -8.99
C VAL A 31 2.13 10.50 -8.63
N ALA A 32 1.93 11.43 -9.56
CA ALA A 32 2.12 12.86 -9.29
C ALA A 32 1.18 13.41 -8.19
N GLN A 33 -0.07 12.95 -8.14
CA GLN A 33 -1.06 13.45 -7.16
C GLN A 33 -1.02 12.71 -5.82
N HIS A 34 -0.53 11.48 -5.80
CA HIS A 34 -0.72 10.54 -4.69
C HIS A 34 0.53 9.71 -4.36
N GLY A 35 1.68 10.02 -4.94
CA GLY A 35 2.94 9.28 -4.76
C GLY A 35 3.73 9.70 -3.53
N ASP A 36 3.05 9.99 -2.42
CA ASP A 36 3.67 10.40 -1.16
C ASP A 36 3.81 9.26 -0.15
N PHE A 37 2.87 8.31 -0.18
CA PHE A 37 2.89 7.12 0.66
C PHE A 37 2.41 5.90 -0.13
N LEU A 38 2.83 4.70 0.28
CA LEU A 38 2.45 3.43 -0.30
C LEU A 38 2.08 2.43 0.78
N LEU A 39 0.93 1.78 0.65
CA LEU A 39 0.53 0.64 1.48
C LEU A 39 0.63 -0.67 0.71
N ALA A 40 1.17 -1.70 1.36
CA ALA A 40 1.28 -3.05 0.83
C ALA A 40 0.25 -3.96 1.48
N PHE A 41 -0.45 -4.76 0.67
CA PHE A 41 -1.55 -5.60 1.11
C PHE A 41 -1.38 -7.07 0.74
N VAL A 42 -2.02 -7.94 1.53
CA VAL A 42 -2.26 -9.35 1.23
C VAL A 42 -3.71 -9.75 1.48
N ASP A 43 -4.06 -10.97 1.06
CA ASP A 43 -5.29 -11.71 1.36
C ASP A 43 -6.58 -10.89 1.41
N GLY A 44 -6.79 -10.07 0.38
CA GLY A 44 -8.03 -9.31 0.22
C GLY A 44 -8.19 -8.15 1.20
N GLY A 45 -7.09 -7.55 1.65
CA GLY A 45 -7.09 -6.24 2.31
C GLY A 45 -6.33 -6.13 3.62
N VAL A 46 -5.55 -7.14 4.02
CA VAL A 46 -4.69 -7.05 5.20
C VAL A 46 -3.46 -6.22 4.86
N CYS A 47 -3.26 -5.11 5.56
CA CYS A 47 -2.09 -4.26 5.38
C CYS A 47 -0.87 -4.92 6.04
N VAL A 48 0.19 -5.15 5.26
CA VAL A 48 1.43 -5.80 5.71
C VAL A 48 2.65 -4.90 5.59
N GLY A 49 2.51 -3.74 4.94
CA GLY A 49 3.56 -2.74 4.84
C GLY A 49 3.00 -1.35 4.67
N ALA A 50 3.68 -0.37 5.26
CA ALA A 50 3.31 1.03 5.17
C ALA A 50 4.58 1.86 4.99
N PHE A 51 4.65 2.59 3.88
CA PHE A 51 5.87 3.23 3.41
C PHE A 51 5.65 4.68 2.99
N GLU A 52 6.63 5.51 3.27
CA GLU A 52 6.87 6.81 2.65
C GLU A 52 7.58 6.57 1.32
N ILE A 53 7.12 7.26 0.28
CA ILE A 53 7.80 7.24 -1.02
C ILE A 53 8.75 8.43 -1.03
N ARG A 54 10.06 8.14 -1.04
CA ARG A 54 11.11 9.17 -1.08
C ARG A 54 11.43 9.60 -2.49
N ASP A 55 11.35 8.65 -3.42
CA ASP A 55 11.55 8.87 -4.85
C ASP A 55 10.76 7.84 -5.65
N CYS A 56 10.47 8.16 -6.90
CA CYS A 56 9.84 7.24 -7.83
C CYS A 56 10.37 7.40 -9.25
N THR A 57 10.67 6.29 -9.90
CA THR A 57 11.22 6.27 -11.25
C THR A 57 10.36 5.38 -12.13
N ALA A 58 9.89 5.92 -13.26
CA ALA A 58 9.28 5.12 -14.30
C ALA A 58 10.36 4.34 -15.04
N ASP A 59 10.20 3.03 -15.13
CA ASP A 59 11.07 2.11 -15.83
C ASP A 59 10.47 1.80 -17.22
N GLU A 60 10.97 2.52 -18.22
CA GLU A 60 10.56 2.37 -19.62
C GLU A 60 10.86 0.95 -20.16
N ALA A 61 11.96 0.33 -19.72
CA ALA A 61 12.31 -1.04 -20.12
C ALA A 61 11.29 -2.07 -19.59
N HIS A 62 10.56 -1.74 -18.53
CA HIS A 62 9.50 -2.56 -17.96
C HIS A 62 8.08 -2.06 -18.32
N GLY A 63 7.95 -1.31 -19.42
CA GLY A 63 6.67 -0.88 -19.97
C GLY A 63 6.01 0.25 -19.17
N GLY A 64 6.84 1.15 -18.62
CA GLY A 64 6.41 2.31 -17.85
C GLY A 64 5.93 1.96 -16.44
N LYS A 65 6.44 0.88 -15.86
CA LYS A 65 6.15 0.50 -14.47
C LYS A 65 7.04 1.31 -13.53
N TYR A 66 6.55 1.62 -12.35
CA TYR A 66 7.28 2.41 -11.37
C TYR A 66 8.11 1.54 -10.44
N ALA A 67 9.30 2.02 -10.14
CA ALA A 67 10.08 1.67 -8.96
C ALA A 67 9.99 2.83 -7.96
N PHE A 68 9.97 2.50 -6.66
CA PHE A 68 9.84 3.43 -5.56
C PHE A 68 11.00 3.23 -4.58
N ASP A 69 11.62 4.33 -4.17
CA ASP A 69 12.44 4.35 -2.96
C ASP A 69 11.53 4.47 -1.75
N LEU A 70 11.59 3.49 -0.86
CA LEU A 70 10.64 3.32 0.24
C LEU A 70 11.34 3.47 1.58
N ALA A 71 10.68 4.16 2.51
CA ALA A 71 11.04 4.18 3.91
C ALA A 71 9.84 3.83 4.78
N PRO A 72 10.02 3.30 6.00
CA PRO A 72 8.88 3.01 6.88
C PRO A 72 8.06 4.26 7.20
N ALA A 73 6.75 4.22 6.97
CA ALA A 73 5.84 5.31 7.33
C ALA A 73 5.34 5.14 8.77
N ALA A 74 6.01 5.79 9.73
CA ALA A 74 5.65 5.71 11.15
C ALA A 74 4.17 6.05 11.41
N ARG A 75 3.64 7.06 10.69
CA ARG A 75 2.23 7.51 10.78
C ARG A 75 1.21 6.40 10.52
N PHE A 76 1.55 5.39 9.71
CA PHE A 76 0.62 4.35 9.28
C PHE A 76 0.95 2.97 9.84
N GLN A 77 1.90 2.87 10.79
CA GLN A 77 2.23 1.60 11.44
C GLN A 77 1.04 0.95 12.15
N TRP A 78 0.09 1.74 12.65
CA TRP A 78 -1.12 1.23 13.29
C TRP A 78 -1.99 0.38 12.35
N ALA A 79 -1.85 0.54 11.03
CA ALA A 79 -2.61 -0.22 10.03
C ALA A 79 -2.03 -1.61 9.78
N LEU A 80 -0.78 -1.87 10.16
CA LEU A 80 -0.12 -3.15 9.93
C LEU A 80 -0.85 -4.29 10.67
N GLY A 81 -1.03 -5.41 9.98
CA GLY A 81 -1.78 -6.57 10.47
C GLY A 81 -3.30 -6.40 10.44
N ARG A 82 -3.82 -5.21 10.12
CA ARG A 82 -5.26 -4.95 10.08
C ARG A 82 -5.82 -5.15 8.68
N ARG A 83 -7.02 -5.72 8.62
CA ARG A 83 -7.81 -5.75 7.38
C ARG A 83 -8.48 -4.39 7.20
N LEU A 84 -8.19 -3.71 6.11
CA LEU A 84 -8.90 -2.49 5.76
C LEU A 84 -10.32 -2.84 5.27
N PRO A 85 -11.34 -2.06 5.64
CA PRO A 85 -12.72 -2.28 5.21
C PRO A 85 -12.86 -1.91 3.72
N LEU A 86 -12.37 -2.81 2.87
CA LEU A 86 -12.54 -2.73 1.43
C LEU A 86 -13.93 -3.22 1.06
N PRO A 87 -14.57 -2.63 0.03
CA PRO A 87 -15.77 -3.21 -0.55
C PRO A 87 -15.51 -4.68 -0.91
N PRO A 88 -16.41 -5.61 -0.55
CA PRO A 88 -16.21 -7.04 -0.80
C PRO A 88 -16.02 -7.34 -2.30
N GLY A 89 -15.15 -8.31 -2.61
CA GLY A 89 -14.93 -8.81 -3.98
C GLY A 89 -13.97 -7.99 -4.85
N ARG A 90 -13.14 -7.13 -4.25
CA ARG A 90 -12.53 -6.02 -4.98
C ARG A 90 -11.08 -5.76 -4.51
N ASN A 91 -10.10 -5.76 -5.43
CA ASN A 91 -8.66 -5.72 -5.09
C ASN A 91 -8.23 -4.32 -4.56
N PRO A 92 -7.62 -4.22 -3.36
CA PRO A 92 -7.19 -2.95 -2.76
C PRO A 92 -6.34 -2.08 -3.69
N ALA A 93 -5.41 -2.69 -4.42
CA ALA A 93 -4.51 -2.00 -5.33
C ALA A 93 -5.23 -1.33 -6.52
N ARG A 94 -6.46 -1.78 -6.83
CA ARG A 94 -7.29 -1.22 -7.92
C ARG A 94 -8.31 -0.18 -7.45
N ILE A 95 -8.54 -0.05 -6.15
CA ILE A 95 -9.74 0.63 -5.61
C ILE A 95 -9.41 1.71 -4.60
N LEU A 96 -8.33 1.52 -3.85
CA LEU A 96 -7.88 2.46 -2.84
C LEU A 96 -6.54 3.07 -3.25
N THR A 97 -6.51 3.73 -4.40
CA THR A 97 -5.46 4.72 -4.70
C THR A 97 -6.10 6.10 -4.66
N GLY A 98 -5.36 7.07 -4.12
CA GLY A 98 -5.82 8.45 -4.03
C GLY A 98 -6.56 8.84 -2.76
N GLN A 99 -7.40 9.88 -2.87
CA GLN A 99 -7.88 10.64 -1.71
C GLN A 99 -8.71 9.82 -0.72
N HIS A 100 -9.50 8.84 -1.18
CA HIS A 100 -10.32 8.02 -0.28
C HIS A 100 -9.50 7.16 0.68
N LEU A 101 -8.42 6.53 0.20
CA LEU A 101 -7.52 5.77 1.05
C LEU A 101 -6.84 6.69 2.07
N ARG A 102 -6.40 7.85 1.59
CA ARG A 102 -5.74 8.84 2.44
C ARG A 102 -6.67 9.34 3.54
N ALA A 103 -7.89 9.74 3.19
CA ALA A 103 -8.89 10.23 4.15
C ALA A 103 -9.23 9.17 5.21
N PHE A 104 -9.35 7.90 4.82
CA PHE A 104 -9.60 6.82 5.76
C PHE A 104 -8.47 6.68 6.79
N LEU A 105 -7.21 6.65 6.32
CA LEU A 105 -6.08 6.46 7.22
C LEU A 105 -5.82 7.70 8.09
N ASP A 106 -6.11 8.88 7.57
CA ASP A 106 -6.01 10.13 8.31
C ASP A 106 -7.12 10.27 9.37
N ALA A 107 -8.28 9.63 9.17
CA ALA A 107 -9.38 9.60 10.13
C ALA A 107 -9.17 8.61 11.30
N ALA A 108 -8.21 7.69 11.18
CA ALA A 108 -8.02 6.63 12.17
C ALA A 108 -6.86 6.93 13.13
N PRO A 109 -7.20 7.27 14.38
CA PRO A 109 -6.44 6.83 15.54
C PRO A 109 -7.44 6.41 16.64
N HIS A 110 -8.01 5.21 16.58
CA HIS A 110 -8.74 4.66 17.73
C HIS A 110 -7.96 3.47 18.31
N PRO A 111 -7.66 3.48 19.62
CA PRO A 111 -7.20 2.26 20.28
C PRO A 111 -8.27 1.21 20.05
N LEU A 112 -7.89 0.07 19.45
CA LEU A 112 -8.75 -1.10 19.50
C LEU A 112 -8.87 -1.42 20.98
N SER A 113 -10.06 -1.26 21.55
CA SER A 113 -10.35 -1.83 22.85
C SER A 113 -9.93 -3.31 22.82
N PRO A 114 -9.23 -3.81 23.84
CA PRO A 114 -8.68 -5.18 23.87
C PRO A 114 -9.75 -6.29 23.98
N THR A 115 -10.99 -6.03 23.54
CA THR A 115 -12.16 -6.87 23.79
C THR A 115 -12.54 -7.78 22.62
N ASP A 116 -11.76 -7.79 21.53
CA ASP A 116 -11.95 -8.72 20.39
C ASP A 116 -10.93 -9.88 20.41
N GLN A 117 -10.67 -10.39 21.62
CA GLN A 117 -10.13 -11.73 21.83
C GLN A 117 -11.07 -12.43 22.82
N ALA A 118 -12.16 -12.99 22.30
CA ALA A 118 -13.01 -13.96 22.99
C ALA A 118 -13.23 -15.15 22.06
#